data_AF-A0A2N9NQH0-F1
#
_entry.id   AF-A0A2N9NQH0-F1
#
_cell.length_a   1.000
_cell.length_b   1.000
_cell.length_c   1.000
_cell.angle_alpha   90.00
_cell.angle_beta   90.00
_cell.angle_gamma   90.00
#
_symmetry.space_group_name_H-M   'P 1'
#
loop_
_entity.id
_entity.type
_entity.pdbx_description
1 polymer ?
#
loop_
_entity_poly.entity_id
_entity_poly.type
_entity_poly.pdbx_seq_one_letter_code
_entity_poly.pdbx_strand_id
1 'polypeptide(L)'
;MAQPIPLEIPARDPRAELQARLQNAPLAHAEALLSAYEVLQGLHDRGVFELLRGALGSSDRVIELIVDAAQTPESVRGFRNSLILAKILGTIEPELVEGFARSLPEAIALTKAHEAKPPGFWGVLKQFRNRDFRRGLVLVNSMLEAFGRNLPPEDSDRGETSR
;
A
#
# COMPACT_ATOMS: atom_id res chain seq x y z
N MET A 1 40.17 60.57 -6.30
CA MET A 1 39.54 59.51 -7.11
C MET A 1 40.13 58.19 -6.68
N ALA A 2 39.31 57.25 -6.18
CA ALA A 2 39.80 55.95 -5.69
C ALA A 2 40.17 55.06 -6.89
N GLN A 3 41.36 54.47 -6.88
CA GLN A 3 41.77 53.48 -7.88
C GLN A 3 41.01 52.16 -7.62
N PRO A 4 40.50 51.49 -8.66
CA PRO A 4 39.81 50.22 -8.49
C PRO A 4 40.79 49.13 -8.07
N ILE A 5 40.44 48.38 -7.02
CA ILE A 5 41.19 47.19 -6.58
C ILE A 5 40.97 46.11 -7.66
N PRO A 6 42.03 45.60 -8.31
CA PRO A 6 41.88 44.49 -9.24
C PRO A 6 41.48 43.24 -8.45
N LEU A 7 40.22 42.84 -8.55
CA LEU A 7 39.73 41.56 -8.05
C LEU A 7 40.16 40.48 -9.05
N GLU A 8 41.43 40.07 -8.96
CA GLU A 8 41.86 38.80 -9.55
C GLU A 8 41.27 37.68 -8.69
N ILE A 9 40.08 37.23 -9.06
CA ILE A 9 39.52 35.97 -8.57
C ILE A 9 40.30 34.88 -9.31
N PRO A 10 41.22 34.14 -8.66
CA PRO A 10 41.93 33.07 -9.34
C PRO A 10 40.90 32.07 -9.87
N ALA A 11 41.11 31.61 -11.11
CA ALA A 11 40.21 30.66 -11.77
C ALA A 11 40.03 29.43 -10.88
N ARG A 12 38.85 29.35 -10.25
CA ARG A 12 38.50 28.29 -9.31
C ARG A 12 38.34 27.00 -10.10
N ASP A 13 39.34 26.12 -10.02
CA ASP A 13 39.28 24.81 -10.68
C ASP A 13 38.22 23.95 -9.99
N PRO A 14 37.06 23.70 -10.63
CA PRO A 14 35.96 22.97 -10.02
C PRO A 14 36.35 21.52 -9.71
N ARG A 15 37.30 20.95 -10.47
CA ARG A 15 37.77 19.58 -10.27
C ARG A 15 38.67 19.48 -9.06
N ALA A 16 39.58 20.43 -8.87
CA ALA A 16 40.46 20.48 -7.70
C ALA A 16 39.64 20.65 -6.40
N GLU A 17 38.58 21.46 -6.43
CA GLU A 17 37.70 21.63 -5.27
C GLU A 17 36.84 20.39 -4.99
N LEU A 18 36.31 19.73 -6.02
CA LEU A 18 35.60 18.45 -5.87
C LEU A 18 36.52 17.37 -5.29
N GLN A 19 37.78 17.33 -5.73
CA GLN A 19 38.78 16.39 -5.24
C GLN A 19 39.15 16.66 -3.78
N ALA A 20 39.31 17.92 -3.39
CA ALA A 20 39.54 18.31 -1.99
C ALA A 20 38.33 18.00 -1.11
N ARG A 21 37.10 18.19 -1.61
CA ARG A 21 35.87 17.80 -0.90
C ARG A 21 35.75 16.30 -0.76
N LEU A 22 36.08 15.53 -1.80
CA LEU A 22 36.06 14.06 -1.76
C LEU A 22 37.10 13.50 -0.79
N GLN A 23 38.27 14.14 -0.68
CA GLN A 23 39.32 13.74 0.27
C GLN A 23 38.95 14.06 1.73
N ASN A 24 38.20 15.15 1.98
CA ASN A 24 37.81 15.57 3.33
C ASN A 24 36.42 15.07 3.77
N ALA A 25 35.56 14.66 2.83
CA ALA A 25 34.22 14.12 3.10
C ALA A 25 34.23 12.91 4.05
N PRO A 26 35.22 11.98 4.01
CA PRO A 26 35.27 10.85 4.94
C PRO A 26 35.51 11.27 6.39
N LEU A 27 36.25 12.36 6.62
CA LEU A 27 36.51 12.91 7.95
C LEU A 27 35.31 13.71 8.48
N ALA A 28 34.63 14.45 7.61
CA ALA A 28 33.46 15.24 7.98
C ALA A 28 32.18 14.39 8.17
N HIS A 29 32.10 13.23 7.50
CA HIS A 29 30.95 12.33 7.53
C HIS A 29 31.31 10.94 8.05
N ALA A 30 32.36 10.84 8.88
CA ALA A 30 32.85 9.58 9.42
C ALA A 30 31.74 8.76 10.10
N GLU A 31 30.86 9.42 10.85
CA GLU A 31 29.73 8.79 11.54
C GLU A 31 28.66 8.26 10.56
N ALA A 32 28.35 9.02 9.51
CA ALA A 32 27.41 8.58 8.48
C ALA A 32 27.97 7.42 7.65
N LEU A 33 29.28 7.43 7.38
CA LEU A 33 29.98 6.32 6.73
C LEU A 33 29.99 5.09 7.62
N LEU A 34 30.27 5.23 8.91
CA LEU A 34 30.25 4.12 9.86
C LEU A 34 28.84 3.53 9.95
N SER A 35 27.81 4.38 10.05
CA SER A 35 26.41 3.95 10.03
C SER A 35 26.04 3.22 8.73
N ALA A 36 26.54 3.70 7.59
CA ALA A 36 26.34 3.02 6.31
C ALA A 36 27.03 1.65 6.28
N TYR A 37 28.24 1.53 6.82
CA TYR A 37 28.94 0.26 6.97
C TYR A 37 28.20 -0.70 7.90
N GLU A 38 27.65 -0.22 9.01
CA GLU A 38 26.84 -1.04 9.93
C GLU A 38 25.57 -1.58 9.25
N VAL A 39 24.90 -0.74 8.45
CA VAL A 39 23.74 -1.19 7.66
C VAL A 39 24.16 -2.24 6.62
N LEU A 40 25.24 -1.99 5.87
CA LEU A 40 25.76 -2.94 4.89
C LEU A 40 26.18 -4.26 5.54
N GLN A 41 26.79 -4.19 6.72
CA GLN A 41 27.18 -5.36 7.49
C GLN A 41 25.96 -6.12 8.01
N GLY A 42 24.94 -5.44 8.52
CA GLY A 42 23.68 -6.07 8.94
C GLY A 42 22.92 -6.73 7.78
N LEU A 43 23.02 -6.18 6.57
CA LEU A 43 22.48 -6.82 5.35
C LEU A 43 23.31 -8.05 4.95
N HIS A 44 24.64 -7.97 5.06
CA HIS A 44 25.52 -9.10 4.79
C HIS A 44 25.31 -10.26 5.78
N ASP A 45 25.28 -9.97 7.08
CA ASP A 45 25.11 -10.98 8.14
C ASP A 45 23.80 -11.77 8.02
N ARG A 46 22.77 -11.12 7.45
CA ARG A 46 21.45 -11.73 7.20
C ARG A 46 21.37 -12.45 5.86
N GLY A 47 22.48 -12.58 5.13
CA GLY A 47 22.54 -13.27 3.85
C GLY A 47 21.86 -12.53 2.70
N VAL A 48 21.56 -11.22 2.86
CA VAL A 48 20.82 -10.47 1.84
C VAL A 48 21.65 -10.32 0.57
N PHE A 49 22.97 -10.14 0.69
CA PHE A 49 23.85 -10.06 -0.48
C PHE A 49 24.00 -11.40 -1.21
N GLU A 50 23.94 -12.52 -0.48
CA GLU A 50 23.97 -13.88 -1.01
C GLU A 50 22.67 -14.20 -1.74
N LEU A 51 21.53 -13.78 -1.20
CA LEU A 51 20.24 -13.86 -1.86
C LEU A 51 20.22 -13.01 -3.14
N LEU A 52 20.71 -11.77 -3.07
CA LEU A 52 20.80 -10.89 -4.24
C LEU A 52 21.75 -11.45 -5.29
N ARG A 53 22.90 -12.01 -4.90
CA ARG A 53 23.90 -12.60 -5.80
C ARG A 53 23.41 -13.93 -6.40
N GLY A 54 22.67 -14.73 -5.64
CA GLY A 54 21.99 -15.94 -6.11
C GLY A 54 20.85 -15.62 -7.08
N ALA A 55 20.09 -14.56 -6.82
CA ALA A 55 19.11 -14.02 -7.76
C ALA A 55 19.81 -13.53 -9.05
N LEU A 56 20.82 -12.64 -8.92
CA LEU A 56 21.57 -12.09 -10.06
C LEU A 56 22.22 -13.16 -10.94
N GLY A 57 22.74 -14.23 -10.35
CA GLY A 57 23.36 -15.35 -11.08
C GLY A 57 22.41 -16.08 -12.03
N SER A 58 21.10 -15.77 -12.00
CA SER A 58 20.07 -16.39 -12.83
C SER A 58 19.14 -15.39 -13.57
N SER A 59 19.38 -14.07 -13.53
CA SER A 59 18.26 -13.13 -13.67
C SER A 59 18.46 -11.82 -14.45
N ASP A 60 19.50 -11.62 -15.26
CA ASP A 60 19.71 -10.30 -15.91
C ASP A 60 18.43 -9.76 -16.60
N ARG A 61 17.62 -10.65 -17.18
CA ARG A 61 16.34 -10.28 -17.82
C ARG A 61 15.10 -10.32 -16.91
N VAL A 62 15.17 -11.03 -15.79
CA VAL A 62 14.03 -11.22 -14.86
C VAL A 62 14.01 -10.12 -13.79
N ILE A 63 15.17 -9.71 -13.28
CA ILE A 63 15.28 -8.58 -12.34
C ILE A 63 14.87 -7.29 -13.03
N GLU A 64 15.34 -7.03 -14.25
CA GLU A 64 14.97 -5.84 -15.01
C GLU A 64 13.45 -5.79 -15.24
N LEU A 65 12.84 -6.91 -15.62
CA LEU A 65 11.39 -7.01 -15.79
C LEU A 65 10.60 -6.78 -14.49
N ILE A 66 11.07 -7.31 -13.36
CA ILE A 66 10.42 -7.12 -12.06
C ILE A 66 10.54 -5.67 -11.59
N VAL A 67 11.73 -5.07 -11.75
CA VAL A 67 11.99 -3.68 -11.36
C VAL A 67 11.17 -2.73 -12.22
N ASP A 68 11.13 -2.94 -13.54
CA ASP A 68 10.30 -2.15 -14.44
C ASP A 68 8.81 -2.34 -14.13
N ALA A 69 8.37 -3.58 -13.91
CA ALA A 69 6.98 -3.88 -13.55
C ALA A 69 6.60 -3.23 -12.21
N ALA A 70 7.49 -3.22 -11.21
CA ALA A 70 7.25 -2.61 -9.90
C ALA A 70 7.18 -1.08 -9.97
N GLN A 71 7.89 -0.46 -10.91
CA GLN A 71 7.90 0.99 -11.11
C GLN A 71 6.69 1.50 -11.91
N THR A 72 5.89 0.62 -12.51
CA THR A 72 4.68 1.06 -13.22
C THR A 72 3.68 1.72 -12.25
N PRO A 73 3.01 2.82 -12.67
CA PRO A 73 1.93 3.43 -11.91
C PRO A 73 0.82 2.43 -11.53
N GLU A 74 0.60 1.41 -12.35
CA GLU A 74 -0.31 0.29 -12.12
C GLU A 74 0.12 -0.55 -10.93
N SER A 75 1.39 -0.97 -10.85
CA SER A 75 1.90 -1.77 -9.73
C SER A 75 1.92 -1.00 -8.42
N VAL A 76 2.28 0.29 -8.45
CA VAL A 76 2.21 1.14 -7.25
C VAL A 76 0.78 1.28 -6.75
N ARG A 77 -0.18 1.46 -7.66
CA ARG A 77 -1.62 1.47 -7.32
C ARG A 77 -2.08 0.12 -6.78
N GLY A 78 -1.67 -0.98 -7.42
CA GLY A 78 -1.96 -2.34 -6.97
C GLY A 78 -1.46 -2.59 -5.55
N PHE A 79 -0.19 -2.28 -5.29
CA PHE A 79 0.41 -2.41 -3.97
C PHE A 79 -0.29 -1.55 -2.91
N ARG A 80 -0.61 -0.29 -3.24
CA ARG A 80 -1.39 0.58 -2.35
C ARG A 80 -2.76 -0.03 -2.02
N ASN A 81 -3.46 -0.56 -3.02
CA ASN A 81 -4.75 -1.21 -2.82
C ASN A 81 -4.61 -2.47 -1.95
N SER A 82 -3.57 -3.27 -2.14
CA SER A 82 -3.28 -4.44 -1.30
C SER A 82 -3.05 -4.06 0.16
N LEU A 83 -2.29 -2.99 0.43
CA LEU A 83 -2.09 -2.48 1.80
C LEU A 83 -3.40 -1.98 2.43
N ILE A 84 -4.25 -1.29 1.65
CA ILE A 84 -5.57 -0.85 2.11
C ILE A 84 -6.44 -2.06 2.45
N LEU A 85 -6.47 -3.10 1.60
CA LEU A 85 -7.21 -4.33 1.85
C LEU A 85 -6.70 -5.03 3.12
N ALA A 86 -5.38 -5.15 3.28
CA ALA A 86 -4.79 -5.73 4.48
C ALA A 86 -5.18 -4.95 5.75
N LYS A 87 -5.19 -3.61 5.66
CA LYS A 87 -5.66 -2.76 6.75
C LYS A 87 -7.15 -2.99 7.05
N ILE A 88 -8.00 -3.06 6.03
CA ILE A 88 -9.43 -3.35 6.20
C ILE A 88 -9.62 -4.70 6.91
N LEU A 89 -8.93 -5.76 6.46
CA LEU A 89 -8.97 -7.07 7.11
C LEU A 89 -8.55 -6.99 8.58
N GLY A 90 -7.52 -6.20 8.89
CA GLY A 90 -7.07 -5.97 10.26
C GLY A 90 -8.00 -5.12 11.13
N THR A 91 -8.94 -4.38 10.53
CA THR A 91 -9.96 -3.60 11.27
C THR A 91 -11.21 -4.40 11.62
N ILE A 92 -11.37 -5.61 11.09
CA ILE A 92 -12.53 -6.45 11.38
C ILE A 92 -12.44 -6.93 12.84
N GLU A 93 -13.47 -6.65 13.62
CA GLU A 93 -13.58 -7.12 15.01
C GLU A 93 -13.54 -8.67 15.06
N PRO A 94 -12.70 -9.27 15.91
CA PRO A 94 -12.58 -10.73 16.04
C PRO A 94 -13.91 -11.44 16.32
N GLU A 95 -14.81 -10.78 17.07
CA GLU A 95 -16.13 -11.29 17.43
C GLU A 95 -17.03 -11.49 16.19
N LEU A 96 -16.90 -10.62 15.19
CA LEU A 96 -17.61 -10.76 13.91
C LEU A 96 -17.08 -11.94 13.09
N VAL A 97 -15.77 -12.11 13.08
CA VAL A 97 -15.12 -13.25 12.41
C VAL A 97 -15.53 -14.56 13.05
N GLU A 98 -15.50 -14.63 14.38
CA GLU A 98 -15.91 -15.81 15.14
C GLU A 98 -17.40 -16.11 14.97
N GLY A 99 -18.25 -15.07 15.04
CA GLY A 99 -19.69 -15.20 14.79
C GLY A 99 -19.98 -15.74 13.39
N PHE A 100 -19.28 -15.22 12.37
CA PHE A 100 -19.40 -15.72 11.00
C PHE A 100 -18.92 -17.18 10.87
N ALA A 101 -17.76 -17.51 11.43
CA ALA A 101 -17.20 -18.87 11.39
C ALA A 101 -18.13 -19.90 12.05
N ARG A 102 -18.80 -19.52 13.15
CA ARG A 102 -19.82 -20.36 13.81
C ARG A 102 -21.11 -20.51 13.00
N SER A 103 -21.50 -19.47 12.27
CA SER A 103 -22.71 -19.50 11.42
C SER A 103 -22.53 -20.30 10.12
N LEU A 104 -21.28 -20.49 9.67
CA LEU A 104 -20.98 -21.11 8.39
C LEU A 104 -21.42 -22.59 8.30
N PRO A 105 -21.15 -23.46 9.30
CA PRO A 105 -21.67 -24.82 9.32
C PRO A 105 -23.21 -24.88 9.31
N GLU A 106 -23.86 -23.98 10.04
CA GLU A 106 -25.32 -23.89 10.11
C GLU A 106 -25.91 -23.48 8.76
N ALA A 107 -25.32 -22.48 8.11
CA ALA A 107 -25.72 -22.04 6.77
C ALA A 107 -25.53 -23.15 5.72
N ILE A 108 -24.42 -23.89 5.77
CA ILE A 108 -24.14 -25.01 4.87
C ILE A 108 -25.11 -26.19 5.13
N ALA A 109 -25.45 -26.45 6.40
CA ALA A 109 -26.42 -27.48 6.75
C ALA A 109 -27.83 -27.11 6.24
N LEU A 110 -28.21 -25.83 6.35
CA LEU A 110 -29.49 -25.32 5.87
C LEU A 110 -29.60 -25.37 4.34
N THR A 111 -28.53 -25.09 3.59
CA THR A 111 -28.54 -25.21 2.13
C THR A 111 -28.63 -26.67 1.67
N LYS A 112 -27.92 -27.58 2.33
CA LYS A 112 -28.04 -29.03 2.09
C LYS A 112 -29.43 -29.59 2.45
N ALA A 113 -30.05 -29.09 3.51
CA ALA A 113 -31.40 -29.50 3.90
C ALA A 113 -32.49 -28.94 2.98
N HIS A 114 -32.27 -27.77 2.36
CA HIS A 114 -33.21 -27.12 1.44
C HIS A 114 -33.23 -27.71 0.02
N GLU A 115 -32.31 -28.60 -0.34
CA GLU A 115 -32.43 -29.40 -1.58
C GLU A 115 -33.72 -30.26 -1.62
N ALA A 116 -34.37 -30.49 -0.47
CA ALA A 116 -35.54 -31.35 -0.40
C ALA A 116 -36.91 -30.66 -0.62
N LYS A 117 -37.03 -29.31 -0.52
CA LYS A 117 -38.26 -28.55 -0.86
C LYS A 117 -38.04 -27.03 -0.78
N PRO A 118 -38.37 -26.26 -1.83
CA PRO A 118 -38.31 -24.79 -1.76
C PRO A 118 -39.31 -24.25 -0.73
N PRO A 119 -38.96 -23.17 0.00
CA PRO A 119 -39.87 -22.56 0.96
C PRO A 119 -41.11 -22.03 0.26
N GLY A 120 -42.30 -22.42 0.73
CA GLY A 120 -43.56 -21.88 0.22
C GLY A 120 -43.68 -20.36 0.48
N PHE A 121 -44.61 -19.70 -0.20
CA PHE A 121 -44.88 -18.25 -0.08
C PHE A 121 -44.98 -17.77 1.38
N TRP A 122 -45.59 -18.58 2.26
CA TRP A 122 -45.71 -18.28 3.68
C TRP A 122 -44.39 -18.39 4.45
N GLY A 123 -43.51 -19.30 4.04
CA GLY A 123 -42.16 -19.44 4.58
C GLY A 123 -41.29 -18.22 4.25
N VAL A 124 -41.37 -17.73 3.01
CA VAL A 124 -40.69 -16.50 2.58
C VAL A 124 -41.19 -15.29 3.36
N LEU A 125 -42.51 -15.13 3.51
CA LEU A 125 -43.07 -14.03 4.29
C LEU A 125 -42.64 -14.07 5.76
N LYS A 126 -42.60 -15.26 6.37
CA LYS A 126 -42.10 -15.45 7.74
C LYS A 126 -40.63 -15.07 7.86
N GLN A 127 -39.82 -15.37 6.86
CA GLN A 127 -38.39 -15.01 6.82
C GLN A 127 -38.18 -13.49 6.72
N PHE A 128 -38.97 -12.79 5.89
CA PHE A 128 -38.97 -11.32 5.86
C PHE A 128 -39.42 -10.67 7.17
N ARG A 129 -40.22 -11.38 7.97
CA ARG A 129 -40.64 -10.96 9.32
C ARG A 129 -39.67 -11.37 10.43
N ASN A 130 -38.62 -12.11 10.10
CA ASN A 130 -37.62 -12.54 11.08
C ASN A 130 -36.79 -11.34 11.56
N ARG A 131 -36.60 -11.24 12.88
CA ARG A 131 -35.79 -10.21 13.53
C ARG A 131 -34.34 -10.22 13.05
N ASP A 132 -33.76 -11.40 12.87
CA ASP A 132 -32.35 -11.53 12.49
C ASP A 132 -32.11 -11.16 11.02
N PHE A 133 -33.06 -11.48 10.14
CA PHE A 133 -33.02 -11.06 8.73
C PHE A 133 -33.09 -9.53 8.61
N ARG A 134 -34.00 -8.89 9.35
CA ARG A 134 -34.11 -7.42 9.39
C ARG A 134 -32.86 -6.77 9.97
N ARG A 135 -32.27 -7.35 11.01
CA ARG A 135 -31.01 -6.87 11.60
C ARG A 135 -29.86 -6.96 10.60
N GLY A 136 -29.78 -8.03 9.82
CA GLY A 136 -28.81 -8.15 8.72
C GLY A 136 -29.01 -7.10 7.63
N LEU A 137 -30.26 -6.82 7.25
CA LEU A 137 -30.58 -5.76 6.28
C LEU A 137 -30.16 -4.37 6.76
N VAL A 138 -30.37 -4.06 8.05
CA VAL A 138 -29.92 -2.79 8.64
C VAL A 138 -28.40 -2.65 8.56
N LEU A 139 -27.65 -3.73 8.86
CA LEU A 139 -26.19 -3.73 8.75
C LEU A 139 -25.75 -3.42 7.31
N VAL A 140 -26.27 -4.16 6.32
CA VAL A 140 -25.93 -3.96 4.90
C VAL A 140 -26.28 -2.54 4.44
N ASN A 141 -27.47 -2.04 4.81
CA ASN A 141 -27.90 -0.70 4.44
C ASN A 141 -27.01 0.38 5.07
N SER A 142 -26.62 0.22 6.34
CA SER A 142 -25.73 1.15 7.03
C SER A 142 -24.32 1.17 6.42
N MET A 143 -23.81 0.02 5.97
CA MET A 143 -22.54 -0.07 5.24
C MET A 143 -22.63 0.64 3.89
N LEU A 144 -23.73 0.45 3.16
CA LEU A 144 -23.94 1.12 1.87
C LEU A 144 -24.05 2.63 2.01
N GLU A 145 -24.76 3.12 3.04
CA GLU A 145 -24.87 4.54 3.36
C GLU A 145 -23.52 5.13 3.79
N ALA A 146 -22.74 4.42 4.60
CA ALA A 146 -21.39 4.84 4.96
C ALA A 146 -20.46 4.89 3.74
N PHE A 147 -20.56 3.92 2.83
CA PHE A 147 -19.80 3.93 1.58
C PHE A 147 -20.15 5.14 0.70
N GLY A 148 -21.45 5.39 0.48
CA GLY A 148 -21.92 6.52 -0.33
C GLY A 148 -21.46 7.87 0.20
N ARG A 149 -21.43 8.06 1.53
CA ARG A 149 -20.92 9.29 2.17
C ARG A 149 -19.41 9.52 1.98
N ASN A 150 -18.65 8.47 1.67
CA ASN A 150 -17.20 8.54 1.46
C ASN A 150 -16.83 8.50 -0.04
N LEU A 151 -17.80 8.48 -0.95
CA LEU A 151 -17.52 8.63 -2.37
C LEU A 151 -16.97 10.04 -2.64
N PRO A 152 -16.01 10.17 -3.58
CA PRO A 152 -15.55 11.49 -4.01
C PRO A 152 -16.74 12.31 -4.51
N PRO A 153 -16.82 13.63 -4.21
CA PRO A 153 -17.83 14.48 -4.81
C PRO A 153 -17.70 14.42 -6.34
N GLU A 154 -18.80 14.19 -7.04
CA GLU A 154 -18.84 14.28 -8.50
C GLU A 154 -18.51 15.71 -8.93
N ASP A 155 -17.58 15.86 -9.88
CA ASP A 155 -17.12 17.13 -10.45
C ASP A 155 -18.18 17.83 -11.34
N SER A 156 -19.48 17.58 -11.10
CA SER A 156 -20.58 18.03 -11.95
C SER A 156 -21.01 19.49 -11.76
N ASP A 157 -20.30 20.28 -10.95
CA ASP A 157 -20.66 21.68 -10.65
C ASP A 157 -19.74 22.73 -11.33
N ARG A 158 -18.89 22.31 -12.28
CA ARG A 158 -18.03 23.22 -13.08
C ARG A 158 -18.58 23.54 -14.48
N GLY A 159 -19.91 23.65 -14.61
CA GLY A 159 -20.60 23.86 -15.89
C GLY A 159 -21.54 25.06 -15.99
N GLU A 160 -21.85 25.79 -14.92
CA GLU A 160 -22.87 26.86 -14.95
C GLU A 160 -22.38 28.21 -14.39
N THR A 161 -21.23 28.71 -14.88
CA THR A 161 -20.92 30.14 -14.78
C THR A 161 -20.21 30.62 -16.05
N SER A 162 -20.92 30.62 -17.17
CA SER A 162 -20.58 31.42 -18.35
C SER A 162 -21.81 31.53 -19.26
N ARG A 163 -22.70 32.45 -18.92
CA ARG A 163 -23.57 33.17 -19.88
C ARG A 163 -23.71 34.61 -19.41
#